data_AF-A0A527DJ36-F1
#
_entry.id   AF-A0A527DJ36-F1
#
_cell.length_a   1.000
_cell.length_b   1.000
_cell.length_c   1.000
_cell.angle_alpha   90.00
_cell.angle_beta   90.00
_cell.angle_gamma   90.00
#
_symmetry.space_group_name_H-M   'P 1'
#
loop_
_entity.id
_entity.type
_entity.pdbx_description
1 polymer ?
#
loop_
_entity_poly.entity_id
_entity_poly.type
_entity_poly.pdbx_seq_one_letter_code
_entity_poly.pdbx_strand_id
1 'polypeptide(L)'
;MKAATIGMALLATASVAHGAECVDAKNAKTGFVLEKPGIRSEFRPVAGGMVSVANIYESESPQTQFLFAGLIEVFRDSDTGHLAMIPLGDLKKLFPLKSGAKSTMQFVELSPKKQ
;
A
#
# COMPACT_ATOMS: atom_id res chain seq x y z
N MET A 1 -0.65 -73.28 -17.83
CA MET A 1 -1.04 -72.09 -17.04
C MET A 1 -0.08 -70.97 -17.41
N LYS A 2 -0.55 -69.93 -18.11
CA LYS A 2 0.26 -68.76 -18.45
C LYS A 2 -0.18 -67.61 -17.53
N ALA A 3 0.70 -67.18 -16.63
CA ALA A 3 0.48 -65.99 -15.83
C ALA A 3 0.82 -64.76 -16.68
N ALA A 4 -0.15 -63.89 -16.90
CA ALA A 4 0.04 -62.60 -17.54
C ALA A 4 0.38 -61.57 -16.46
N THR A 5 1.58 -61.00 -16.52
CA THR A 5 2.03 -59.92 -15.65
C THR A 5 1.34 -58.62 -16.09
N ILE A 6 0.41 -58.10 -15.28
CA ILE A 6 -0.21 -56.78 -15.51
C ILE A 6 0.70 -55.73 -14.88
N GLY A 7 1.48 -55.05 -15.71
CA GLY A 7 2.27 -53.87 -15.30
C GLY A 7 1.37 -52.65 -15.21
N MET A 8 1.11 -52.17 -13.99
CA MET A 8 0.39 -50.92 -13.74
C MET A 8 1.37 -49.75 -13.90
N ALA A 9 1.37 -49.09 -15.06
CA ALA A 9 2.13 -47.86 -15.26
C ALA A 9 1.38 -46.69 -14.59
N LEU A 10 1.86 -46.24 -13.42
CA LEU A 10 1.46 -44.96 -12.85
C LEU A 10 2.00 -43.82 -13.73
N LEU A 11 1.14 -43.25 -14.55
CA LEU A 11 1.38 -41.96 -15.21
C LEU A 11 1.34 -40.88 -14.13
N ALA A 12 2.51 -40.49 -13.62
CA ALA A 12 2.67 -39.30 -12.81
C ALA A 12 2.44 -38.07 -13.71
N THR A 13 1.20 -37.59 -13.75
CA THR A 13 0.89 -36.29 -14.33
C THR A 13 1.53 -35.22 -13.44
N ALA A 14 2.68 -34.70 -13.85
CA ALA A 14 3.28 -33.53 -13.25
C ALA A 14 2.35 -32.33 -13.51
N SER A 15 1.46 -32.06 -12.55
CA SER A 15 0.65 -30.86 -12.54
C SER A 15 1.59 -29.67 -12.33
N VAL A 16 1.91 -28.95 -13.41
CA VAL A 16 2.53 -27.63 -13.29
C VAL A 16 1.44 -26.73 -12.71
N ALA A 17 1.52 -26.44 -11.41
CA ALA A 17 0.66 -25.45 -10.80
C ALA A 17 1.04 -24.10 -11.38
N HIS A 18 0.30 -23.65 -12.40
CA HIS A 18 0.33 -22.27 -12.86
C HIS A 18 -0.30 -21.41 -11.75
N GLY A 19 0.50 -21.08 -10.73
CA GLY A 19 0.18 -19.94 -9.88
C GLY A 19 0.02 -18.73 -10.80
N ALA A 20 -1.12 -18.05 -10.73
CA ALA A 20 -1.27 -16.77 -11.39
C ALA A 20 -0.05 -15.89 -11.05
N GLU A 21 0.44 -15.10 -12.01
CA GLU A 21 1.54 -14.17 -11.73
C GLU A 21 1.21 -13.37 -10.47
N CYS A 22 2.15 -13.34 -9.53
CA CYS A 22 2.00 -12.56 -8.31
C CYS A 22 1.69 -11.12 -8.70
N VAL A 23 0.60 -10.57 -8.16
CA VAL A 23 0.22 -9.17 -8.38
C VAL A 23 1.38 -8.30 -7.89
N ASP A 24 2.07 -7.66 -8.83
CA ASP A 24 3.08 -6.67 -8.55
C ASP A 24 2.54 -5.26 -8.82
N ALA A 25 3.25 -4.26 -8.29
CA ALA A 25 2.86 -2.86 -8.46
C ALA A 25 2.86 -2.42 -9.94
N LYS A 26 3.54 -3.14 -10.85
CA LYS A 26 3.59 -2.82 -12.29
C LYS A 26 2.30 -3.20 -12.99
N ASN A 27 1.71 -4.33 -12.61
CA ASN A 27 0.50 -4.87 -13.22
C ASN A 27 -0.79 -4.36 -12.54
N ALA A 28 -0.71 -3.92 -11.28
CA ALA A 28 -1.84 -3.39 -10.50
C ALA A 28 -2.15 -1.91 -10.80
N LYS A 29 -2.36 -1.55 -12.09
CA LYS A 29 -2.57 -0.16 -12.54
C LYS A 29 -3.76 0.56 -11.88
N THR A 30 -4.76 -0.20 -11.44
CA THR A 30 -5.95 0.30 -10.76
C THR A 30 -5.90 0.16 -9.24
N GLY A 31 -4.79 -0.38 -8.72
CA GLY A 31 -4.66 -0.76 -7.32
C GLY A 31 -4.80 -2.26 -7.07
N PHE A 32 -4.68 -2.64 -5.80
CA PHE A 32 -4.81 -4.02 -5.32
C PHE A 32 -5.32 -4.05 -3.87
N VAL A 33 -5.80 -5.20 -3.43
CA VAL A 33 -6.27 -5.44 -2.05
C VAL A 33 -5.38 -6.49 -1.40
N LEU A 34 -4.93 -6.20 -0.19
CA LEU A 34 -4.34 -7.17 0.70
C LEU A 34 -5.38 -7.50 1.78
N GLU A 35 -5.73 -8.77 1.90
CA GLU A 35 -6.77 -9.21 2.82
C GLU A 35 -6.36 -10.47 3.58
N LYS A 36 -6.63 -10.45 4.87
CA LYS A 36 -6.64 -11.63 5.75
C LYS A 36 -7.84 -11.47 6.70
N PRO A 37 -8.28 -12.53 7.41
CA PRO A 37 -9.36 -12.39 8.38
C PRO A 37 -9.11 -11.22 9.35
N GLY A 38 -10.09 -10.33 9.46
CA GLY A 38 -10.06 -9.16 10.35
C GLY A 38 -9.20 -7.98 9.87
N ILE A 39 -8.48 -8.06 8.73
CA ILE A 39 -7.67 -6.95 8.20
C ILE A 39 -7.80 -6.86 6.67
N ARG A 40 -8.17 -5.69 6.18
CA ARG A 40 -8.26 -5.40 4.74
C ARG A 40 -7.60 -4.06 4.44
N SER A 41 -6.67 -4.06 3.49
CA SER A 41 -5.98 -2.86 3.01
C SER A 41 -6.15 -2.74 1.51
N GLU A 42 -6.80 -1.68 1.06
CA GLU A 42 -7.04 -1.41 -0.35
C GLU A 42 -6.16 -0.26 -0.84
N PHE A 43 -5.22 -0.60 -1.73
CA PHE A 43 -4.25 0.32 -2.30
C PHE A 43 -4.77 0.86 -3.62
N ARG A 44 -4.81 2.17 -3.80
CA ARG A 44 -5.19 2.81 -5.07
C ARG A 44 -4.19 3.90 -5.46
N PRO A 45 -3.71 3.95 -6.71
CA PRO A 45 -2.88 5.04 -7.16
C PRO A 45 -3.68 6.35 -7.19
N VAL A 46 -3.03 7.44 -6.85
CA VAL A 46 -3.56 8.81 -6.93
C VAL A 46 -2.51 9.73 -7.59
N ALA A 47 -2.84 11.00 -7.79
CA ALA A 47 -1.96 11.94 -8.47
C ALA A 47 -0.61 12.16 -7.74
N GLY A 48 0.42 12.56 -8.49
CA GLY A 48 1.72 12.95 -7.90
C GLY A 48 2.59 11.79 -7.40
N GLY A 49 2.37 10.56 -7.89
CA GLY A 49 3.11 9.37 -7.44
C GLY A 49 2.70 8.89 -6.04
N MET A 50 1.57 9.36 -5.55
CA MET A 50 0.99 8.96 -4.28
C MET A 50 0.09 7.73 -4.45
N VAL A 51 -0.11 6.98 -3.37
CA VAL A 51 -1.01 5.83 -3.28
C VAL A 51 -1.89 6.04 -2.05
N SER A 52 -3.22 6.03 -2.22
CA SER A 52 -4.13 5.98 -1.09
C SER A 52 -4.30 4.54 -0.61
N VAL A 53 -4.39 4.36 0.70
CA VAL A 53 -4.61 3.05 1.33
C VAL A 53 -5.77 3.17 2.29
N ALA A 54 -6.87 2.50 1.97
CA ALA A 54 -8.00 2.36 2.88
C ALA A 54 -7.78 1.10 3.72
N ASN A 55 -7.55 1.30 5.02
CA ASN A 55 -7.32 0.22 5.97
C ASN A 55 -8.56 0.01 6.84
N ILE A 56 -8.95 -1.25 6.96
CA ILE A 56 -10.01 -1.72 7.84
C ILE A 56 -9.40 -2.78 8.76
N TYR A 57 -9.61 -2.61 10.06
CA TYR A 57 -9.19 -3.54 11.09
C TYR A 57 -10.41 -3.94 11.92
N GLU A 58 -10.43 -5.18 12.41
CA GLU A 58 -11.57 -5.78 13.11
C GLU A 58 -11.99 -5.03 14.39
N SER A 59 -11.04 -4.38 15.07
CA SER A 59 -11.28 -3.71 16.36
C SER A 59 -10.76 -2.27 16.40
N GLU A 60 -10.36 -1.69 15.26
CA GLU A 60 -9.89 -0.31 15.19
C GLU A 60 -10.71 0.50 14.19
N SER A 61 -10.75 1.82 14.39
CA SER A 61 -11.39 2.71 13.42
C SER A 61 -10.69 2.61 12.06
N PRO A 62 -11.44 2.59 10.94
CA PRO A 62 -10.86 2.66 9.61
C PRO A 62 -9.89 3.83 9.45
N GLN A 63 -8.85 3.62 8.66
CA GLN A 63 -7.83 4.62 8.41
C GLN A 63 -7.66 4.83 6.92
N THR A 64 -7.51 6.08 6.50
CA THR A 64 -7.07 6.41 5.14
C THR A 64 -5.65 6.94 5.21
N GLN A 65 -4.71 6.23 4.58
CA GLN A 65 -3.32 6.64 4.49
C GLN A 65 -2.99 7.09 3.07
N PHE A 66 -2.02 7.97 2.93
CA PHE A 66 -1.44 8.35 1.65
C PHE A 66 0.06 8.13 1.70
N LEU A 67 0.54 7.26 0.82
CA LEU A 67 1.92 6.82 0.74
C LEU A 67 2.57 7.37 -0.53
N PHE A 68 3.72 8.02 -0.42
CA PHE A 68 4.54 8.37 -1.58
C PHE A 68 5.21 7.10 -2.13
N ALA A 69 5.03 6.87 -3.44
CA ALA A 69 5.47 5.66 -4.14
C ALA A 69 5.01 4.35 -3.49
N GLY A 70 3.95 4.39 -2.67
CA GLY A 70 3.47 3.22 -1.92
C GLY A 70 4.33 2.80 -0.72
N LEU A 71 5.35 3.58 -0.34
CA LEU A 71 6.34 3.19 0.67
C LEU A 71 6.41 4.13 1.86
N ILE A 72 6.36 5.44 1.62
CA ILE A 72 6.59 6.45 2.66
C ILE A 72 5.25 7.10 3.00
N GLU A 73 4.79 6.94 4.23
CA GLU A 73 3.58 7.62 4.69
C GLU A 73 3.78 9.12 4.74
N VAL A 74 2.89 9.85 4.08
CA VAL A 74 2.87 11.32 4.03
C VAL A 74 1.68 11.87 4.80
N PHE A 75 0.56 11.14 4.79
CA PHE A 75 -0.65 11.59 5.48
C PHE A 75 -1.48 10.41 5.98
N ARG A 76 -2.10 10.56 7.15
CA ARG A 76 -3.10 9.63 7.70
C ARG A 76 -4.29 10.39 8.23
N ASP A 77 -5.45 9.89 7.88
CA ASP A 77 -6.74 10.27 8.46
C ASP A 77 -7.33 9.08 9.21
N SER A 78 -7.67 9.27 10.48
CA SER A 78 -8.30 8.27 11.34
C SER A 78 -9.02 8.95 12.51
N ASP A 79 -10.06 8.32 13.03
CA ASP A 79 -10.77 8.82 14.22
C ASP A 79 -9.88 8.84 15.47
N THR A 80 -8.80 8.06 15.50
CA THR A 80 -7.84 8.07 16.62
C THR A 80 -6.77 9.16 16.49
N GLY A 81 -6.71 9.86 15.35
CA GLY A 81 -5.78 10.95 15.12
C GLY A 81 -5.35 11.11 13.67
N HIS A 82 -4.92 12.32 13.32
CA HIS A 82 -4.40 12.67 12.00
C HIS A 82 -2.87 12.77 12.04
N LEU A 83 -2.21 12.31 10.96
CA LEU A 83 -0.77 12.42 10.76
C LEU A 83 -0.51 13.19 9.46
N ALA A 84 0.45 14.11 9.48
CA ALA A 84 1.00 14.69 8.26
C ALA A 84 2.54 14.73 8.38
N MET A 85 3.22 14.02 7.48
CA MET A 85 4.67 14.09 7.31
C MET A 85 4.98 15.00 6.14
N ILE A 86 5.70 16.09 6.39
CA ILE A 86 6.17 16.98 5.35
C ILE A 86 7.63 16.63 5.08
N PRO A 87 7.96 15.93 3.99
CA PRO A 87 9.34 15.59 3.69
C PRO A 87 10.10 16.85 3.29
N LEU A 88 10.99 17.31 4.16
CA LEU A 88 11.78 18.53 3.96
C LEU A 88 13.12 18.13 3.34
N GLY A 89 13.25 18.25 2.03
CA GLY A 89 14.51 17.93 1.34
C GLY A 89 15.65 18.93 1.65
N ASP A 90 15.31 20.20 1.89
CA ASP A 90 16.27 21.26 2.22
C ASP A 90 15.73 22.16 3.33
N LEU A 91 16.18 21.91 4.56
CA LEU A 91 15.77 22.67 5.75
C LEU A 91 16.11 24.16 5.66
N LYS A 92 17.09 24.56 4.84
CA LYS A 92 17.49 25.97 4.67
C LYS A 92 16.41 26.80 3.96
N LYS A 93 15.52 26.16 3.21
CA LYS A 93 14.37 26.81 2.57
C LYS A 93 13.22 27.07 3.53
N LEU A 94 13.22 26.41 4.69
CA LEU A 94 12.12 26.44 5.65
C LEU A 94 12.49 27.22 6.90
N PHE A 95 13.74 27.09 7.35
CA PHE A 95 14.32 27.84 8.44
C PHE A 95 15.30 28.85 7.86
N PRO A 96 14.99 30.15 7.91
CA PRO A 96 15.91 31.14 7.40
C PRO A 96 17.11 31.21 8.35
N LEU A 97 18.30 30.89 7.81
CA LEU A 97 19.57 30.86 8.56
C LEU A 97 20.08 32.26 8.96
N LYS A 98 19.38 33.32 8.56
CA LYS A 98 19.75 34.71 8.85
C LYS A 98 19.18 35.13 10.20
N SER A 99 20.00 35.77 11.03
CA SER A 99 19.57 36.32 12.33
C SER A 99 18.34 37.23 12.15
N GLY A 100 17.30 36.98 12.94
CA GLY A 100 16.05 37.75 12.94
C GLY A 100 15.05 37.41 11.82
N ALA A 101 15.39 36.51 10.90
CA ALA A 101 14.46 36.11 9.84
C ALA A 101 13.38 35.16 10.39
N LYS A 102 12.14 35.32 9.90
CA LYS A 102 10.99 34.49 10.27
C LYS A 102 10.46 33.78 9.02
N SER A 103 10.02 32.54 9.20
CA SER A 103 9.33 31.76 8.17
C SER A 103 7.98 31.33 8.73
N THR A 104 6.96 31.42 7.90
CA THR A 104 5.59 31.00 8.24
C THR A 104 5.27 29.77 7.40
N MET A 105 5.07 28.64 8.07
CA MET A 105 4.63 27.41 7.42
C MET A 105 3.12 27.30 7.58
N GLN A 106 2.39 27.27 6.46
CA GLN A 106 0.96 27.06 6.48
C GLN A 106 0.69 25.55 6.43
N PHE A 107 0.07 25.04 7.48
CA PHE A 107 -0.43 23.67 7.51
C PHE A 107 -1.87 23.70 6.99
N VAL A 108 -2.09 23.11 5.83
CA VAL A 108 -3.43 22.91 5.29
C VAL A 108 -3.89 21.51 5.71
N GLU A 109 -5.08 21.43 6.28
CA GLU A 109 -5.73 20.16 6.61
C GLU A 109 -6.00 19.39 5.31
N LEU A 110 -5.28 18.29 5.09
CA LEU A 110 -5.46 17.40 3.94
C LEU A 110 -6.62 16.42 4.21
N SER A 111 -7.83 16.89 4.46
CA SER A 111 -8.97 15.97 4.62
C SER A 111 -9.31 15.32 3.26
N PRO A 112 -9.41 13.99 3.18
CA PRO A 112 -9.83 13.30 1.95
C PRO A 112 -11.26 13.69 1.53
N LYS A 113 -12.05 14.31 2.42
CA LYS A 113 -13.43 14.75 2.16
C LYS A 113 -13.53 16.18 1.58
N LYS A 114 -12.40 16.87 1.35
CA LYS A 114 -12.36 18.26 0.83
C LYS A 114 -11.72 18.38 -0.57
N GLN A 115 -11.56 17.28 -1.32
CA GLN A 115 -11.15 17.32 -2.72
C GLN A 115 -12.34 17.51 -3.66
#